data_AF-A0A914XQ39-F1
#
_entry.id   AF-A0A914XQ39-F1
#
_cell.length_a   1.000
_cell.length_b   1.000
_cell.length_c   1.000
_cell.angle_alpha   90.00
_cell.angle_beta   90.00
_cell.angle_gamma   90.00
#
_symmetry.space_group_name_H-M   'P 1'
#
loop_
_entity.id
_entity.type
_entity.pdbx_description
1 polymer ?
#
loop_
_entity_poly.entity_id
_entity_poly.type
_entity_poly.pdbx_seq_one_letter_code
_entity_poly.pdbx_strand_id
1 'polypeptide(L)'
;MRACEPNDSHLNNTADGTGNSCAERTPLCAGIKKSRLGRARPSRHVSTYKTALCDRNANSPASHRRPLENMKSVAPIPVFVLLLLNCLTFDAVEGSIQCTNGDVCKIDEDTMRFFILGDFGGLPVWPYVSWAQTTVAKTISQLGDDKRTHFQLGLGDNMYYVGVTDVNDRRFKQSFEEVYQGDSMNKPWYIIAGNHDHYGNISAQVAYSQVSKRWVFPSLYYTVNYQFAQQTKVDFIMIDTIVLCGNTKDISNGDFVDVLLAGEQEPDKPKDPAVAEVQWKWIERQLQQSKADYLFVVGHYPIYSISQHGPTACLVNRLKPLLHKYHVNAYMAGHDHSIQHISTSENGATVEYLVSGAASRTDRSTKNMDKIPSGSLKFHYPSGGWFRSMFSQLGFSNGAFISAELSSSAGQFNFYDGQGDLKYGFRTLPRTKSATII
;
A
#
# COMPACT_ATOMS: atom_id res chain seq x y z
N MET A 1 26.61 -60.47 -16.73
CA MET A 1 25.96 -61.20 -15.61
C MET A 1 24.72 -60.38 -15.21
N ARG A 2 23.55 -60.75 -15.75
CA ARG A 2 22.34 -61.29 -15.05
C ARG A 2 21.76 -60.31 -14.00
N ALA A 3 20.47 -59.95 -13.96
CA ALA A 3 19.25 -60.29 -14.72
C ALA A 3 18.16 -59.23 -14.39
N CYS A 4 17.39 -58.74 -15.38
CA CYS A 4 15.94 -58.92 -15.63
C CYS A 4 14.98 -58.65 -14.43
N GLU A 5 14.12 -57.62 -14.41
CA GLU A 5 12.83 -57.37 -15.14
C GLU A 5 11.56 -57.79 -14.31
N PRO A 6 10.29 -57.48 -14.67
CA PRO A 6 9.52 -56.25 -14.38
C PRO A 6 8.10 -56.56 -13.79
N ASN A 7 7.20 -55.56 -13.67
CA ASN A 7 5.85 -55.62 -14.27
C ASN A 7 4.94 -54.41 -13.98
N ASP A 8 4.29 -53.97 -15.06
CA ASP A 8 3.14 -53.08 -15.18
C ASP A 8 1.80 -53.77 -14.86
N SER A 9 0.76 -52.98 -14.55
CA SER A 9 -0.61 -53.08 -15.13
C SER A 9 -1.51 -51.99 -14.51
N HIS A 10 -1.99 -51.00 -15.26
CA HIS A 10 -3.20 -51.01 -16.11
C HIS A 10 -4.53 -51.15 -15.34
N LEU A 11 -5.35 -50.08 -15.27
CA LEU A 11 -6.63 -49.93 -16.01
C LEU A 11 -7.51 -48.77 -15.53
N ASN A 12 -8.11 -48.11 -16.53
CA ASN A 12 -9.17 -47.09 -16.50
C ASN A 12 -10.54 -47.60 -16.04
N ASN A 13 -11.41 -46.65 -15.66
CA ASN A 13 -12.86 -46.49 -15.98
C ASN A 13 -13.67 -46.05 -14.75
N THR A 14 -14.14 -44.79 -14.69
CA THR A 14 -15.41 -44.21 -15.22
C THR A 14 -16.69 -44.58 -14.45
N ALA A 15 -17.52 -43.53 -14.31
CA ALA A 15 -18.97 -43.47 -14.11
C ALA A 15 -19.55 -43.59 -12.67
N ASP A 16 -19.97 -42.41 -12.18
CA ASP A 16 -21.38 -41.99 -12.00
C ASP A 16 -22.35 -42.89 -11.21
N GLY A 17 -23.07 -42.31 -10.25
CA GLY A 17 -24.15 -43.02 -9.55
C GLY A 17 -24.57 -42.45 -8.19
N THR A 18 -25.52 -41.52 -8.26
CA THR A 18 -26.52 -41.10 -7.26
C THR A 18 -26.87 -42.07 -6.13
N GLY A 19 -27.10 -41.56 -4.90
CA GLY A 19 -27.85 -42.29 -3.87
C GLY A 19 -27.92 -41.62 -2.50
N ASN A 20 -29.07 -41.02 -2.17
CA ASN A 20 -29.47 -40.54 -0.84
C ASN A 20 -29.31 -41.61 0.27
N SER A 21 -28.88 -41.21 1.47
CA SER A 21 -29.62 -41.58 2.71
C SER A 21 -29.21 -40.72 3.91
N CYS A 22 -30.22 -40.29 4.66
CA CYS A 22 -30.12 -39.71 5.99
C CYS A 22 -29.67 -40.77 7.01
N ALA A 23 -28.80 -40.39 7.94
CA ALA A 23 -28.75 -41.03 9.27
C ALA A 23 -28.12 -40.06 10.28
N GLU A 24 -28.95 -39.60 11.21
CA GLU A 24 -28.54 -39.06 12.51
C GLU A 24 -27.70 -40.11 13.26
N ARG A 25 -26.66 -39.66 13.96
CA ARG A 25 -26.14 -40.30 15.19
C ARG A 25 -25.34 -39.29 16.01
N THR A 26 -25.87 -39.00 17.19
CA THR A 26 -25.20 -38.41 18.36
C THR A 26 -23.91 -39.14 18.75
N PRO A 27 -23.05 -38.49 19.55
CA PRO A 27 -22.55 -39.18 20.74
C PRO A 27 -22.69 -38.37 22.05
N LEU A 28 -23.06 -39.12 23.09
CA LEU A 28 -22.98 -38.81 24.52
C LEU A 28 -21.58 -39.14 25.08
N CYS A 29 -21.19 -38.39 26.11
CA CYS A 29 -20.38 -38.71 27.32
C CYS A 29 -19.44 -37.53 27.66
N ALA A 30 -19.69 -36.75 28.72
CA ALA A 30 -19.39 -37.02 30.14
C ALA A 30 -17.93 -37.45 30.36
N GLY A 31 -17.08 -36.87 31.21
CA GLY A 31 -17.18 -35.86 32.26
C GLY A 31 -16.03 -36.13 33.25
N ILE A 32 -15.36 -35.11 33.80
CA ILE A 32 -14.47 -35.29 34.98
C ILE A 32 -14.66 -34.12 35.96
N LYS A 33 -14.83 -34.47 37.24
CA LYS A 33 -15.08 -33.62 38.41
C LYS A 33 -13.78 -33.17 39.09
N LYS A 34 -13.80 -31.90 39.53
CA LYS A 34 -13.42 -31.30 40.84
C LYS A 34 -12.21 -31.82 41.64
N SER A 35 -11.41 -30.87 42.13
CA SER A 35 -11.18 -30.67 43.57
C SER A 35 -10.88 -29.20 43.92
N ARG A 36 -11.22 -28.82 45.16
CA ARG A 36 -11.30 -27.48 45.76
C ARG A 36 -10.17 -27.27 46.78
N LEU A 37 -9.83 -26.00 47.07
CA LEU A 37 -9.60 -25.34 48.39
C LEU A 37 -8.77 -24.07 48.12
N GLY A 38 -9.02 -22.84 48.60
CA GLY A 38 -9.95 -22.27 49.58
C GLY A 38 -9.21 -21.23 50.45
N ARG A 39 -9.81 -20.03 50.59
CA ARG A 39 -9.55 -18.88 51.52
C ARG A 39 -8.84 -17.66 50.90
N ALA A 40 -9.05 -16.42 51.34
CA ALA A 40 -10.21 -15.65 51.80
C ALA A 40 -9.74 -14.16 51.86
N ARG A 41 -10.66 -13.25 51.56
CA ARG A 41 -10.65 -11.76 51.49
C ARG A 41 -10.09 -11.02 52.75
N PRO A 42 -9.77 -9.68 52.71
CA PRO A 42 -10.77 -8.62 52.44
C PRO A 42 -10.37 -7.27 51.77
N SER A 43 -11.34 -6.79 50.97
CA SER A 43 -11.91 -5.42 50.74
C SER A 43 -11.13 -4.10 50.75
N ARG A 44 -11.52 -3.25 49.75
CA ARG A 44 -11.67 -1.77 49.62
C ARG A 44 -10.87 -1.28 48.40
N HIS A 45 -11.33 -0.43 47.46
CA HIS A 45 -12.44 0.51 47.37
C HIS A 45 -12.93 0.60 45.90
N VAL A 46 -14.20 0.95 45.74
CA VAL A 46 -14.92 1.21 44.49
C VAL A 46 -14.74 2.68 44.08
N SER A 47 -14.54 2.95 42.79
CA SER A 47 -14.92 4.22 42.17
C SER A 47 -15.53 3.93 40.79
N THR A 48 -16.82 4.22 40.67
CA THR A 48 -17.61 4.09 39.44
C THR A 48 -17.92 5.49 38.91
N TYR A 49 -17.53 5.77 37.67
CA TYR A 49 -18.09 6.88 36.89
C TYR A 49 -19.29 6.35 36.10
N LYS A 50 -20.44 6.99 36.33
CA LYS A 50 -21.74 6.72 35.71
C LYS A 50 -21.75 7.20 34.26
N THR A 51 -22.09 6.31 33.34
CA THR A 51 -22.65 6.63 32.02
C THR A 51 -24.18 6.71 32.15
N ALA A 52 -24.76 7.81 31.65
CA ALA A 52 -26.20 8.04 31.59
C ALA A 52 -26.77 7.44 30.30
N LEU A 53 -27.80 6.62 30.44
CA LEU A 53 -28.67 6.14 29.37
C LEU A 53 -30.07 6.71 29.60
N CYS A 54 -30.65 7.29 28.55
CA CYS A 54 -31.97 7.92 28.56
C CYS A 54 -33.10 6.88 28.64
N ASP A 55 -33.98 7.03 29.63
CA ASP A 55 -35.28 6.37 29.69
C ASP A 55 -36.31 7.10 28.83
N ARG A 56 -37.01 6.34 27.97
CA ARG A 56 -38.34 6.70 27.45
C ARG A 56 -39.37 5.91 28.24
N ASN A 57 -40.36 6.58 28.81
CA ASN A 57 -41.59 5.95 29.27
C ASN A 57 -42.82 6.72 28.79
N ALA A 58 -43.86 5.94 28.50
CA ALA A 58 -45.06 6.31 27.77
C ALA A 58 -46.28 6.56 28.69
N ASN A 59 -47.33 7.12 28.07
CA ASN A 59 -48.78 6.95 28.30
C ASN A 59 -49.59 7.90 29.24
N SER A 60 -50.40 8.75 28.57
CA SER A 60 -51.88 8.89 28.63
C SER A 60 -52.61 9.57 29.83
N PRO A 61 -53.92 9.95 29.74
CA PRO A 61 -54.62 10.81 28.74
C PRO A 61 -55.77 11.70 29.34
N ALA A 62 -56.65 12.26 28.47
CA ALA A 62 -58.04 12.78 28.69
C ALA A 62 -58.19 14.26 29.17
N SER A 63 -59.20 15.08 28.82
CA SER A 63 -60.33 15.09 27.85
C SER A 63 -61.02 16.48 27.87
N HIS A 64 -61.74 16.89 26.80
CA HIS A 64 -63.08 17.57 26.77
C HIS A 64 -63.36 18.56 25.60
N ARG A 65 -64.25 18.10 24.69
CA ARG A 65 -65.40 18.68 23.95
C ARG A 65 -65.52 20.19 23.50
N ARG A 66 -65.61 20.36 22.15
CA ARG A 66 -66.61 21.07 21.26
C ARG A 66 -66.83 22.61 21.33
N PRO A 67 -67.46 23.28 20.32
CA PRO A 67 -67.89 22.87 18.96
C PRO A 67 -67.45 23.79 17.78
N LEU A 68 -67.79 23.36 16.56
CA LEU A 68 -67.62 23.99 15.24
C LEU A 68 -68.45 25.27 15.04
N GLU A 69 -67.89 26.26 14.33
CA GLU A 69 -68.63 27.18 13.43
C GLU A 69 -67.78 27.59 12.21
N ASN A 70 -68.48 27.91 11.13
CA ASN A 70 -68.05 28.05 9.75
C ASN A 70 -67.10 29.24 9.46
N MET A 71 -66.23 29.10 8.45
CA MET A 71 -66.27 29.83 7.16
C MET A 71 -64.88 30.11 6.55
N LYS A 72 -64.81 29.83 5.25
CA LYS A 72 -64.04 30.50 4.19
C LYS A 72 -62.60 30.03 3.92
N SER A 73 -62.45 29.64 2.66
CA SER A 73 -61.28 29.24 1.89
C SER A 73 -60.05 30.11 2.11
N VAL A 74 -58.92 29.45 2.35
CA VAL A 74 -57.59 29.99 2.05
C VAL A 74 -56.87 28.91 1.24
N ALA A 75 -56.40 29.29 0.05
CA ALA A 75 -55.69 28.41 -0.88
C ALA A 75 -54.39 27.85 -0.24
N PRO A 76 -53.95 26.64 -0.61
CA PRO A 76 -52.71 26.10 -0.08
C PRO A 76 -51.51 26.79 -0.75
N ILE A 77 -50.69 27.46 0.06
CA ILE A 77 -49.32 27.84 -0.30
C ILE A 77 -48.54 26.52 -0.39
N PRO A 78 -47.91 26.17 -1.53
CA PRO A 78 -47.07 24.98 -1.57
C PRO A 78 -45.84 25.24 -0.72
N VAL A 79 -45.79 24.59 0.44
CA VAL A 79 -44.57 24.46 1.23
C VAL A 79 -43.60 23.63 0.39
N PHE A 80 -42.72 24.32 -0.34
CA PHE A 80 -41.52 23.72 -0.88
C PHE A 80 -40.70 23.21 0.30
N VAL A 81 -40.84 21.91 0.59
CA VAL A 81 -39.89 21.19 1.43
C VAL A 81 -38.60 21.12 0.62
N LEU A 82 -37.77 22.15 0.77
CA LEU A 82 -36.38 22.13 0.36
C LEU A 82 -35.71 21.07 1.24
N LEU A 83 -35.65 19.83 0.74
CA LEU A 83 -34.76 18.80 1.23
C LEU A 83 -33.34 19.35 1.01
N LEU A 84 -32.83 20.06 2.02
CA LEU A 84 -31.42 20.31 2.19
C LEU A 84 -30.76 18.94 2.39
N LEU A 85 -30.43 18.29 1.27
CA LEU A 85 -29.28 17.43 1.22
C LEU A 85 -28.12 18.28 1.73
N ASN A 86 -27.77 18.10 3.01
CA ASN A 86 -26.43 18.34 3.49
C ASN A 86 -25.53 17.31 2.80
N CYS A 87 -25.35 17.48 1.49
CA CYS A 87 -24.12 17.12 0.84
C CYS A 87 -23.13 18.07 1.51
N LEU A 88 -22.36 17.56 2.47
CA LEU A 88 -21.11 18.18 2.83
C LEU A 88 -20.27 18.16 1.55
N THR A 89 -20.48 19.17 0.70
CA THR A 89 -19.43 19.64 -0.18
C THR A 89 -18.34 20.04 0.79
N PHE A 90 -17.37 19.15 0.98
CA PHE A 90 -16.04 19.60 1.33
C PHE A 90 -15.73 20.64 0.26
N ASP A 91 -15.78 21.92 0.65
CA ASP A 91 -15.14 22.96 -0.12
C ASP A 91 -13.71 22.47 -0.30
N ALA A 92 -13.43 21.95 -1.49
CA ALA A 92 -12.11 21.58 -1.91
C ALA A 92 -11.31 22.87 -1.77
N VAL A 93 -10.41 22.92 -0.78
CA VAL A 93 -9.44 23.99 -0.69
C VAL A 93 -8.77 24.04 -2.06
N GLU A 94 -8.98 25.16 -2.76
CA GLU A 94 -8.30 25.51 -4.01
C GLU A 94 -6.80 25.56 -3.75
N GLY A 95 -6.20 24.40 -3.89
CA GLY A 95 -4.79 24.13 -3.85
C GLY A 95 -4.66 22.72 -4.37
N SER A 96 -4.91 22.53 -5.68
CA SER A 96 -4.71 21.22 -6.29
C SER A 96 -3.32 20.75 -5.91
N ILE A 97 -3.24 19.54 -5.33
CA ILE A 97 -1.94 19.01 -4.94
C ILE A 97 -1.18 18.85 -6.24
N GLN A 98 -0.18 19.71 -6.44
CA GLN A 98 0.38 19.97 -7.77
C GLN A 98 0.84 18.68 -8.43
N CYS A 99 0.76 18.65 -9.76
CA CYS A 99 1.20 17.54 -10.59
C CYS A 99 0.35 16.26 -10.46
N THR A 100 -0.81 16.29 -9.78
CA THR A 100 -1.64 15.08 -9.58
C THR A 100 -2.94 15.10 -10.39
N ASN A 101 -3.47 13.91 -10.68
CA ASN A 101 -4.81 13.73 -11.25
C ASN A 101 -5.08 14.52 -12.54
N GLY A 102 -4.08 14.57 -13.44
CA GLY A 102 -4.17 15.25 -14.73
C GLY A 102 -3.51 16.63 -14.76
N ASP A 103 -3.20 17.23 -13.61
CA ASP A 103 -2.36 18.42 -13.54
C ASP A 103 -0.92 18.04 -13.94
N VAL A 104 -0.34 18.75 -14.91
CA VAL A 104 1.01 18.46 -15.43
C VAL A 104 2.02 19.48 -14.93
N CYS A 105 3.01 19.02 -14.19
CA CYS A 105 4.14 19.86 -13.78
C CYS A 105 5.24 19.88 -14.83
N LYS A 106 5.77 21.08 -15.10
CA LYS A 106 6.85 21.28 -16.08
C LYS A 106 8.19 21.43 -15.38
N ILE A 107 9.18 20.69 -15.86
CA ILE A 107 10.58 20.84 -15.47
C ILE A 107 11.30 21.46 -16.67
N ASP A 108 11.88 22.65 -16.46
CA ASP A 108 12.65 23.37 -17.48
C ASP A 108 14.11 22.89 -17.50
N GLU A 109 14.27 21.57 -17.63
CA GLU A 109 15.56 20.89 -17.74
C GLU A 109 15.44 19.70 -18.70
N ASP A 110 16.57 19.29 -19.28
CA ASP A 110 16.64 18.15 -20.20
C ASP A 110 16.47 16.79 -19.49
N THR A 111 16.54 16.79 -18.15
CA THR A 111 16.40 15.57 -17.37
C THR A 111 15.49 15.74 -16.15
N MET A 112 14.76 14.68 -15.83
CA MET A 112 13.94 14.57 -14.62
C MET A 112 14.56 13.57 -13.66
N ARG A 113 14.93 14.03 -12.46
CA ARG A 113 15.57 13.24 -11.40
C ARG A 113 14.68 13.07 -10.17
N PHE A 114 14.58 11.86 -9.63
CA PHE A 114 13.80 11.54 -8.43
C PHE A 114 14.38 10.35 -7.67
N PHE A 115 13.99 10.23 -6.40
CA PHE A 115 14.30 9.04 -5.59
C PHE A 115 13.08 8.14 -5.43
N ILE A 116 13.33 6.85 -5.21
CA ILE A 116 12.33 5.82 -4.95
C ILE A 116 12.68 5.19 -3.60
N LEU A 117 11.77 5.32 -2.62
CA LEU A 117 11.95 4.84 -1.26
C LEU A 117 10.65 4.18 -0.75
N GLY A 118 10.72 2.93 -0.34
CA GLY A 118 9.66 2.24 0.40
C GLY A 118 10.11 1.90 1.81
N ASP A 119 9.15 1.59 2.68
CA ASP A 119 9.42 0.96 3.98
C ASP A 119 10.31 1.84 4.84
N PHE A 120 10.05 3.15 4.79
CA PHE A 120 10.86 4.18 5.41
C PHE A 120 10.35 4.60 6.79
N GLY A 121 9.27 4.00 7.30
CA GLY A 121 8.55 4.45 8.49
C GLY A 121 9.18 4.22 9.86
N GLY A 122 10.50 4.14 9.94
CA GLY A 122 11.27 4.09 11.19
C GLY A 122 10.88 2.92 12.10
N LEU A 123 10.73 3.19 13.40
CA LEU A 123 10.41 2.23 14.45
C LEU A 123 9.11 2.61 15.18
N PRO A 124 8.38 1.66 15.79
CA PRO A 124 7.14 1.94 16.54
C PRO A 124 7.39 2.53 17.94
N VAL A 125 8.64 2.50 18.40
CA VAL A 125 9.05 2.91 19.75
C VAL A 125 10.04 4.04 19.64
N TRP A 126 10.02 4.94 20.62
CA TRP A 126 10.95 6.06 20.71
C TRP A 126 12.42 5.56 20.56
N PRO A 127 13.26 6.20 19.74
CA PRO A 127 13.08 7.52 19.10
C PRO A 127 12.28 7.52 17.78
N TYR A 128 11.56 6.44 17.45
CA TYR A 128 10.74 6.27 16.24
C TYR A 128 11.49 6.27 14.91
N VAL A 129 12.82 6.23 14.97
CA VAL A 129 13.72 6.20 13.83
C VAL A 129 14.67 5.02 13.95
N SER A 130 15.14 4.51 12.81
CA SER A 130 16.17 3.47 12.76
C SER A 130 17.50 4.00 12.26
N TRP A 131 18.57 3.24 12.50
CA TRP A 131 19.89 3.58 11.95
C TRP A 131 19.90 3.60 10.42
N ALA A 132 19.28 2.60 9.78
CA ALA A 132 19.08 2.58 8.33
C ALA A 132 18.36 3.84 7.83
N GLN A 133 17.24 4.21 8.46
CA GLN A 133 16.42 5.36 8.05
C GLN A 133 17.23 6.66 8.07
N THR A 134 17.91 6.93 9.19
CA THR A 134 18.72 8.14 9.34
C THR A 134 19.93 8.16 8.40
N THR A 135 20.54 6.99 8.14
CA THR A 135 21.65 6.83 7.20
C THR A 135 21.20 7.12 5.76
N VAL A 136 20.12 6.49 5.32
CA VAL A 136 19.51 6.75 4.01
C VAL A 136 19.07 8.21 3.87
N ALA A 137 18.37 8.77 4.87
CA ALA A 137 17.89 10.16 4.85
C ALA A 137 19.02 11.18 4.65
N LYS A 138 20.13 11.01 5.37
CA LYS A 138 21.32 11.84 5.20
C LYS A 138 21.88 11.75 3.78
N THR A 139 22.03 10.53 3.27
CA THR A 139 22.62 10.28 1.95
C THR A 139 21.75 10.82 0.82
N ILE A 140 20.43 10.60 0.85
CA ILE A 140 19.53 11.11 -0.19
C ILE A 140 19.40 12.64 -0.15
N SER A 141 19.53 13.27 1.03
CA SER A 141 19.59 14.73 1.13
C SER A 141 20.83 15.26 0.42
N GLN A 142 22.01 14.73 0.75
CA GLN A 142 23.27 15.16 0.13
C GLN A 142 23.28 14.92 -1.38
N LEU A 143 22.97 13.69 -1.80
CA LEU A 143 22.92 13.30 -3.21
C LEU A 143 21.83 14.08 -3.97
N GLY A 144 20.72 14.37 -3.32
CA GLY A 144 19.59 15.11 -3.88
C GLY A 144 19.91 16.58 -4.11
N ASP A 145 20.62 17.20 -3.19
CA ASP A 145 21.07 18.59 -3.28
C ASP A 145 22.10 18.72 -4.42
N ASP A 146 23.08 17.81 -4.46
CA ASP A 146 24.11 17.76 -5.51
C ASP A 146 23.51 17.52 -6.91
N LYS A 147 22.57 16.58 -7.02
CA LYS A 147 21.91 16.25 -8.29
C LYS A 147 20.71 17.12 -8.61
N ARG A 148 20.29 18.03 -7.72
CA ARG A 148 19.06 18.84 -7.86
C ARG A 148 17.84 17.97 -8.21
N THR A 149 17.48 17.04 -7.32
CA THR A 149 16.30 16.18 -7.53
C THR A 149 14.99 16.97 -7.49
N HIS A 150 13.98 16.49 -8.22
CA HIS A 150 12.71 17.20 -8.38
C HIS A 150 11.63 16.74 -7.41
N PHE A 151 11.64 15.47 -7.01
CA PHE A 151 10.67 14.86 -6.08
C PHE A 151 11.16 13.50 -5.56
N GLN A 152 10.38 12.93 -4.64
CA GLN A 152 10.55 11.59 -4.08
C GLN A 152 9.28 10.77 -4.25
N LEU A 153 9.42 9.45 -4.46
CA LEU A 153 8.32 8.49 -4.39
C LEU A 153 8.42 7.71 -3.07
N GLY A 154 7.34 7.73 -2.29
CA GLY A 154 7.18 6.98 -1.05
C GLY A 154 6.30 5.75 -1.27
N LEU A 155 6.88 4.55 -1.20
CA LEU A 155 6.25 3.30 -1.64
C LEU A 155 5.50 2.54 -0.53
N GLY A 156 4.94 3.26 0.44
CA GLY A 156 4.18 2.67 1.54
C GLY A 156 5.06 2.17 2.70
N ASP A 157 4.37 1.70 3.74
CA ASP A 157 4.92 1.46 5.08
C ASP A 157 5.62 2.71 5.62
N ASN A 158 4.86 3.80 5.55
CA ASN A 158 5.30 5.15 5.84
C ASN A 158 5.50 5.37 7.34
N MET A 159 4.78 4.62 8.19
CA MET A 159 4.87 4.68 9.65
C MET A 159 4.71 3.29 10.28
N TYR A 160 5.81 2.67 10.72
CA TYR A 160 5.74 1.35 11.38
C TYR A 160 5.26 1.44 12.84
N TYR A 161 4.58 0.42 13.40
CA TYR A 161 4.03 -0.78 12.74
C TYR A 161 2.50 -0.72 12.57
N VAL A 162 1.83 0.33 13.05
CA VAL A 162 0.36 0.45 13.00
C VAL A 162 -0.06 1.81 12.47
N GLY A 163 0.73 2.39 11.57
CA GLY A 163 0.45 3.68 10.96
C GLY A 163 0.44 4.82 11.98
N VAL A 164 -0.51 5.71 11.80
CA VAL A 164 -0.77 6.90 12.65
C VAL A 164 -2.18 6.84 13.23
N THR A 165 -2.43 7.55 14.33
CA THR A 165 -3.77 7.62 14.94
C THR A 165 -4.67 8.68 14.31
N ASP A 166 -4.10 9.84 14.00
CA ASP A 166 -4.79 11.00 13.47
C ASP A 166 -3.80 11.98 12.81
N VAL A 167 -4.32 13.07 12.22
CA VAL A 167 -3.51 14.03 11.45
C VAL A 167 -2.48 14.81 12.29
N ASN A 168 -2.65 14.84 13.62
CA ASN A 168 -1.73 15.49 14.56
C ASN A 168 -0.79 14.49 15.25
N ASP A 169 -0.78 13.23 14.81
CA ASP A 169 0.12 12.22 15.36
C ASP A 169 1.58 12.69 15.24
N ARG A 170 2.31 12.64 16.37
CA ARG A 170 3.71 13.06 16.45
C ARG A 170 4.62 12.27 15.52
N ARG A 171 4.20 11.08 15.07
CA ARG A 171 4.92 10.25 14.11
C ARG A 171 5.18 10.97 12.78
N PHE A 172 4.27 11.81 12.30
CA PHE A 172 4.57 12.64 11.11
C PHE A 172 5.81 13.51 11.33
N LYS A 173 5.89 14.16 12.49
CA LYS A 173 7.04 15.00 12.82
C LYS A 173 8.31 14.17 13.04
N GLN A 174 8.23 13.15 13.90
CA GLN A 174 9.41 12.43 14.40
C GLN A 174 9.97 11.38 13.43
N SER A 175 9.12 10.77 12.60
CA SER A 175 9.52 9.73 11.65
C SER A 175 9.60 10.24 10.21
N PHE A 176 9.18 11.48 9.92
CA PHE A 176 9.25 12.06 8.57
C PHE A 176 9.80 13.49 8.54
N GLU A 177 9.17 14.47 9.22
CA GLU A 177 9.59 15.88 9.12
C GLU A 177 10.99 16.16 9.66
N GLU A 178 11.31 15.60 10.82
CA GLU A 178 12.63 15.79 11.45
C GLU A 178 13.70 14.88 10.84
N VAL A 179 13.31 13.83 10.12
CA VAL A 179 14.24 12.86 9.52
C VAL A 179 14.72 13.33 8.15
N TYR A 180 13.80 13.75 7.29
CA TYR A 180 14.10 14.09 5.90
C TYR A 180 14.21 15.61 5.74
N GLN A 181 15.38 16.15 6.05
CA GLN A 181 15.69 17.58 5.94
C GLN A 181 16.67 17.85 4.80
N GLY A 182 16.72 19.10 4.31
CA GLY A 182 17.56 19.53 3.18
C GLY A 182 16.76 20.07 2.00
N ASP A 183 17.41 20.76 1.06
CA ASP A 183 16.72 21.46 -0.04
C ASP A 183 16.00 20.50 -0.99
N SER A 184 16.63 19.37 -1.29
CA SER A 184 16.04 18.27 -2.05
C SER A 184 14.94 17.52 -1.30
N MET A 185 15.00 17.48 0.03
CA MET A 185 13.97 16.84 0.85
C MET A 185 12.73 17.72 1.06
N ASN A 186 12.85 19.03 0.81
CA ASN A 186 11.73 19.98 0.77
C ASN A 186 10.91 19.89 -0.53
N LYS A 187 11.34 19.06 -1.50
CA LYS A 187 10.58 18.76 -2.71
C LYS A 187 9.39 17.83 -2.41
N PRO A 188 8.42 17.71 -3.32
CA PRO A 188 7.26 16.85 -3.10
C PRO A 188 7.64 15.38 -2.91
N TRP A 189 6.98 14.74 -1.94
CA TRP A 189 6.96 13.30 -1.72
C TRP A 189 5.59 12.79 -2.16
N TYR A 190 5.55 12.03 -3.25
CA TYR A 190 4.33 11.35 -3.70
C TYR A 190 4.22 10.03 -2.95
N ILE A 191 3.25 9.95 -2.04
CA ILE A 191 3.09 8.85 -1.09
C ILE A 191 1.95 7.92 -1.52
N ILE A 192 2.19 6.63 -1.40
CA ILE A 192 1.14 5.59 -1.32
C ILE A 192 1.16 4.91 0.05
N ALA A 193 0.13 4.15 0.38
CA ALA A 193 0.05 3.39 1.63
C ALA A 193 0.56 1.95 1.47
N GLY A 194 1.17 1.42 2.53
CA GLY A 194 1.52 0.01 2.70
C GLY A 194 0.64 -0.70 3.74
N ASN A 195 0.95 -1.96 4.04
CA ASN A 195 0.15 -2.75 4.97
C ASN A 195 0.16 -2.19 6.38
N HIS A 196 1.31 -1.69 6.84
CA HIS A 196 1.43 -1.14 8.20
C HIS A 196 0.66 0.16 8.37
N ASP A 197 0.54 0.95 7.30
CA ASP A 197 -0.26 2.15 7.30
C ASP A 197 -1.75 1.81 7.47
N HIS A 198 -2.22 0.75 6.78
CA HIS A 198 -3.63 0.31 6.78
C HIS A 198 -4.10 -0.30 8.10
N TYR A 199 -3.18 -0.67 9.00
CA TYR A 199 -3.55 -1.04 10.37
C TYR A 199 -3.97 0.17 11.22
N GLY A 200 -3.49 1.37 10.85
CA GLY A 200 -3.81 2.64 11.49
C GLY A 200 -4.83 3.46 10.70
N ASN A 201 -4.77 4.77 10.89
CA ASN A 201 -5.68 5.73 10.25
C ASN A 201 -5.11 6.25 8.93
N ILE A 202 -5.44 5.57 7.82
CA ILE A 202 -5.02 6.03 6.49
C ILE A 202 -5.60 7.39 6.11
N SER A 203 -6.84 7.68 6.52
CA SER A 203 -7.47 8.98 6.25
C SER A 203 -6.69 10.13 6.88
N ALA A 204 -6.00 9.89 8.00
CA ALA A 204 -5.09 10.87 8.59
C ALA A 204 -3.84 11.11 7.73
N GLN A 205 -3.27 10.07 7.11
CA GLN A 205 -2.16 10.23 6.15
C GLN A 205 -2.58 11.01 4.91
N VAL A 206 -3.79 10.78 4.40
CA VAL A 206 -4.37 11.58 3.31
C VAL A 206 -4.59 13.03 3.75
N ALA A 207 -5.18 13.23 4.92
CA ALA A 207 -5.43 14.58 5.47
C ALA A 207 -4.15 15.36 5.77
N TYR A 208 -3.03 14.67 6.07
CA TYR A 208 -1.74 15.31 6.33
C TYR A 208 -1.18 16.07 5.13
N SER A 209 -1.66 15.81 3.91
CA SER A 209 -1.36 16.64 2.74
C SER A 209 -1.85 18.09 2.87
N GLN A 210 -2.83 18.36 3.73
CA GLN A 210 -3.28 19.72 4.04
C GLN A 210 -2.41 20.39 5.11
N VAL A 211 -1.54 19.62 5.78
CA VAL A 211 -0.63 20.11 6.83
C VAL A 211 0.77 20.33 6.29
N SER A 212 1.32 19.37 5.54
CA SER A 212 2.68 19.41 5.01
C SER A 212 2.69 19.56 3.50
N LYS A 213 3.24 20.68 3.01
CA LYS A 213 3.32 21.00 1.56
C LYS A 213 4.10 19.96 0.75
N ARG A 214 5.02 19.25 1.39
CA ARG A 214 5.84 18.24 0.73
C ARG A 214 5.26 16.83 0.85
N TRP A 215 4.24 16.61 1.67
CA TRP A 215 3.54 15.34 1.78
C TRP A 215 2.37 15.30 0.78
N VAL A 216 2.52 14.60 -0.34
CA VAL A 216 1.50 14.51 -1.39
C VAL A 216 0.85 13.13 -1.38
N PHE A 217 -0.36 13.05 -0.81
CA PHE A 217 -1.19 11.86 -0.75
C PHE A 217 -2.68 12.22 -0.88
N PRO A 218 -3.16 12.65 -2.07
CA PRO A 218 -4.54 13.16 -2.25
C PRO A 218 -5.63 12.10 -2.03
N SER A 219 -5.33 10.85 -2.35
CA SER A 219 -6.25 9.71 -2.29
C SER A 219 -5.44 8.41 -2.31
N LEU A 220 -6.07 7.27 -1.98
CA LEU A 220 -5.40 5.97 -1.94
C LEU A 220 -4.73 5.57 -3.26
N TYR A 221 -5.32 5.99 -4.38
CA TYR A 221 -4.75 5.86 -5.70
C TYR A 221 -5.01 7.14 -6.48
N TYR A 222 -4.05 7.54 -7.31
CA TYR A 222 -4.03 8.81 -8.04
C TYR A 222 -2.95 8.77 -9.14
N THR A 223 -2.94 9.75 -10.04
CA THR A 223 -1.83 9.89 -11.00
C THR A 223 -0.90 11.03 -10.62
N VAL A 224 0.37 10.92 -11.03
CA VAL A 224 1.33 12.02 -11.02
C VAL A 224 1.82 12.24 -12.45
N ASN A 225 1.79 13.48 -12.92
CA ASN A 225 2.02 13.81 -14.32
C ASN A 225 3.08 14.91 -14.45
N TYR A 226 4.14 14.63 -15.20
CA TYR A 226 5.24 15.56 -15.45
C TYR A 226 5.51 15.70 -16.95
N GLN A 227 6.08 16.85 -17.31
CA GLN A 227 6.64 17.12 -18.61
C GLN A 227 8.01 17.81 -18.45
N PHE A 228 9.01 17.35 -19.17
CA PHE A 228 10.36 17.93 -19.18
C PHE A 228 10.92 17.98 -20.59
N ALA A 229 12.11 18.59 -20.78
CA ALA A 229 12.74 18.76 -22.09
C ALA A 229 11.75 19.30 -23.16
N GLN A 230 10.91 20.26 -22.75
CA GLN A 230 9.80 20.87 -23.50
C GLN A 230 8.66 19.94 -23.94
N GLN A 231 8.85 18.62 -24.07
CA GLN A 231 7.84 17.73 -24.67
C GLN A 231 7.82 16.29 -24.16
N THR A 232 8.83 15.84 -23.40
CA THR A 232 8.86 14.47 -22.88
C THR A 232 7.89 14.35 -21.71
N LYS A 233 6.90 13.47 -21.84
CA LYS A 233 5.84 13.26 -20.85
C LYS A 233 6.13 12.04 -19.98
N VAL A 234 5.85 12.16 -18.70
CA VAL A 234 5.99 11.07 -17.72
C VAL A 234 4.73 10.95 -16.89
N ASP A 235 4.15 9.76 -16.86
CA ASP A 235 3.01 9.44 -16.03
C ASP A 235 3.41 8.40 -14.98
N PHE A 236 3.02 8.64 -13.73
CA PHE A 236 3.03 7.65 -12.65
C PHE A 236 1.60 7.34 -12.26
N ILE A 237 1.24 6.06 -12.23
CA ILE A 237 -0.05 5.59 -11.72
C ILE A 237 0.21 5.03 -10.33
N MET A 238 -0.19 5.78 -9.31
CA MET A 238 -0.02 5.46 -7.90
C MET A 238 -1.22 4.61 -7.46
N ILE A 239 -0.98 3.42 -6.92
CA ILE A 239 -2.01 2.44 -6.57
C ILE A 239 -1.90 1.99 -5.12
N ASP A 240 -3.04 1.76 -4.48
CA ASP A 240 -3.15 1.07 -3.20
C ASP A 240 -3.27 -0.44 -3.42
N THR A 241 -2.23 -1.22 -3.10
CA THR A 241 -2.26 -2.67 -3.30
C THR A 241 -3.01 -3.40 -2.20
N ILE A 242 -3.24 -2.77 -1.05
CA ILE A 242 -3.98 -3.35 0.09
C ILE A 242 -5.48 -3.36 -0.24
N VAL A 243 -5.99 -2.28 -0.83
CA VAL A 243 -7.36 -2.24 -1.36
C VAL A 243 -7.58 -3.29 -2.44
N LEU A 244 -6.61 -3.49 -3.33
CA LEU A 244 -6.71 -4.43 -4.46
C LEU A 244 -6.66 -5.90 -4.03
N CYS A 245 -5.77 -6.24 -3.09
CA CYS A 245 -5.38 -7.62 -2.80
C CYS A 245 -5.64 -8.06 -1.36
N GLY A 246 -6.03 -7.15 -0.48
CA GLY A 246 -6.16 -7.43 0.96
C GLY A 246 -4.87 -7.15 1.72
N ASN A 247 -4.98 -7.11 3.05
CA ASN A 247 -3.84 -6.86 3.93
C ASN A 247 -3.19 -8.20 4.37
N THR A 248 -1.89 -8.17 4.68
CA THR A 248 -1.10 -9.34 5.12
C THR A 248 -1.43 -9.79 6.54
N LYS A 249 -2.13 -8.96 7.32
CA LYS A 249 -2.74 -9.33 8.60
C LYS A 249 -4.15 -8.78 8.67
N ASP A 250 -5.06 -9.55 9.27
CA ASP A 250 -6.42 -9.09 9.54
C ASP A 250 -6.46 -8.32 10.87
N ILE A 251 -6.05 -7.04 10.81
CA ILE A 251 -6.01 -6.13 11.95
C ILE A 251 -6.73 -4.85 11.54
N SER A 252 -7.59 -4.34 12.42
CA SER A 252 -8.20 -3.02 12.27
C SER A 252 -8.09 -2.25 13.57
N ASN A 253 -7.45 -1.07 13.52
CA ASN A 253 -7.20 -0.20 14.69
C ASN A 253 -6.49 -0.93 15.85
N GLY A 254 -5.58 -1.84 15.52
CA GLY A 254 -4.80 -2.59 16.51
C GLY A 254 -3.55 -1.84 16.96
N ASP A 255 -2.96 -2.29 18.06
CA ASP A 255 -1.67 -1.80 18.54
C ASP A 255 -0.51 -2.72 18.10
N PHE A 256 0.72 -2.38 18.51
CA PHE A 256 1.90 -3.18 18.18
C PHE A 256 1.83 -4.63 18.69
N VAL A 257 1.13 -4.89 19.81
CA VAL A 257 0.95 -6.24 20.35
C VAL A 257 0.02 -7.04 19.46
N ASP A 258 -1.05 -6.43 18.94
CA ASP A 258 -1.95 -7.09 17.99
C ASP A 258 -1.20 -7.53 16.73
N VAL A 259 -0.30 -6.67 16.20
CA VAL A 259 0.55 -7.02 15.05
C VAL A 259 1.48 -8.18 15.36
N LEU A 260 2.03 -8.27 16.58
CA LEU A 260 2.92 -9.36 16.98
C LEU A 260 2.19 -10.69 17.17
N LEU A 261 0.92 -10.66 17.57
CA LEU A 261 0.12 -11.85 17.83
C LEU A 261 -0.67 -12.35 16.62
N ALA A 262 -0.93 -11.46 15.64
CA ALA A 262 -1.63 -11.82 14.43
C ALA A 262 -0.79 -12.72 13.51
N GLY A 263 -1.43 -13.77 13.00
CA GLY A 263 -0.86 -14.61 11.94
C GLY A 263 -0.72 -13.83 10.64
N GLU A 264 0.32 -14.14 9.87
CA GLU A 264 0.48 -13.62 8.51
C GLU A 264 -0.35 -14.44 7.52
N GLN A 265 -0.97 -13.75 6.57
CA GLN A 265 -1.68 -14.33 5.44
C GLN A 265 -1.18 -13.73 4.12
N GLU A 266 -1.30 -14.51 3.05
CA GLU A 266 -1.05 -14.01 1.69
C GLU A 266 -2.15 -13.01 1.31
N PRO A 267 -1.80 -11.83 0.76
CA PRO A 267 -2.79 -10.86 0.30
C PRO A 267 -3.38 -11.33 -1.04
N ASP A 268 -4.40 -12.18 -0.97
CA ASP A 268 -5.13 -12.72 -2.13
C ASP A 268 -6.63 -12.36 -2.16
N LYS A 269 -7.15 -11.74 -1.10
CA LYS A 269 -8.57 -11.42 -0.91
C LYS A 269 -8.74 -9.99 -0.40
N PRO A 270 -9.21 -9.05 -1.24
CA PRO A 270 -9.51 -7.70 -0.79
C PRO A 270 -10.65 -7.70 0.25
N LYS A 271 -10.56 -6.78 1.21
CA LYS A 271 -11.59 -6.60 2.25
C LYS A 271 -12.96 -6.28 1.65
N ASP A 272 -12.98 -5.48 0.58
CA ASP A 272 -14.18 -5.17 -0.21
C ASP A 272 -13.88 -5.39 -1.70
N PRO A 273 -14.32 -6.52 -2.28
CA PRO A 273 -14.09 -6.82 -3.70
C PRO A 273 -14.71 -5.80 -4.67
N ALA A 274 -15.82 -5.14 -4.30
CA ALA A 274 -16.45 -4.15 -5.17
C ALA A 274 -15.61 -2.87 -5.24
N VAL A 275 -15.07 -2.42 -4.10
CA VAL A 275 -14.12 -1.29 -4.04
C VAL A 275 -12.82 -1.63 -4.78
N ALA A 276 -12.28 -2.84 -4.60
CA ALA A 276 -11.11 -3.29 -5.35
C ALA A 276 -11.36 -3.23 -6.87
N GLU A 277 -12.53 -3.68 -7.32
CA GLU A 277 -12.89 -3.68 -8.74
C GLU A 277 -13.02 -2.27 -9.34
N VAL A 278 -13.44 -1.27 -8.54
CA VAL A 278 -13.42 0.14 -8.98
C VAL A 278 -11.99 0.59 -9.27
N GLN A 279 -11.04 0.28 -8.39
CA GLN A 279 -9.64 0.63 -8.61
C GLN A 279 -9.02 -0.17 -9.76
N TRP A 280 -9.32 -1.46 -9.92
CA TRP A 280 -8.87 -2.26 -11.07
C TRP A 280 -9.29 -1.64 -12.41
N LYS A 281 -10.56 -1.25 -12.54
CA LYS A 281 -11.07 -0.56 -13.73
C LYS A 281 -10.42 0.79 -13.93
N TRP A 282 -10.18 1.53 -12.85
CA TRP A 282 -9.48 2.81 -12.91
C TRP A 282 -8.04 2.64 -13.42
N ILE A 283 -7.30 1.63 -12.92
CA ILE A 283 -5.92 1.33 -13.37
C ILE A 283 -5.91 1.04 -14.88
N GLU A 284 -6.77 0.14 -15.37
CA GLU A 284 -6.80 -0.16 -16.80
C GLU A 284 -7.14 1.08 -17.64
N ARG A 285 -8.04 1.95 -17.16
CA ARG A 285 -8.35 3.22 -17.83
C ARG A 285 -7.13 4.15 -17.91
N GLN A 286 -6.41 4.34 -16.81
CA GLN A 286 -5.22 5.20 -16.79
C GLN A 286 -4.13 4.66 -17.72
N LEU A 287 -3.89 3.34 -17.69
CA LEU A 287 -2.94 2.67 -18.59
C LEU A 287 -3.33 2.84 -20.07
N GLN A 288 -4.61 2.64 -20.40
CA GLN A 288 -5.11 2.78 -21.76
C GLN A 288 -5.04 4.22 -22.28
N GLN A 289 -5.26 5.21 -21.43
CA GLN A 289 -5.31 6.63 -21.80
C GLN A 289 -3.93 7.28 -21.88
N SER A 290 -2.94 6.77 -21.15
CA SER A 290 -1.62 7.38 -21.08
C SER A 290 -0.89 7.36 -22.43
N LYS A 291 -0.54 8.56 -22.90
CA LYS A 291 0.33 8.80 -24.06
C LYS A 291 1.74 9.23 -23.66
N ALA A 292 2.13 9.04 -22.41
CA ALA A 292 3.43 9.46 -21.90
C ALA A 292 4.58 8.67 -22.54
N ASP A 293 5.71 9.33 -22.75
CA ASP A 293 6.93 8.68 -23.23
C ASP A 293 7.50 7.74 -22.16
N TYR A 294 7.31 8.06 -20.88
CA TYR A 294 7.55 7.15 -19.77
C TYR A 294 6.26 6.90 -18.99
N LEU A 295 5.94 5.63 -18.76
CA LEU A 295 4.80 5.22 -17.95
C LEU A 295 5.25 4.27 -16.85
N PHE A 296 4.96 4.64 -15.62
CA PHE A 296 5.29 3.87 -14.42
C PHE A 296 4.04 3.57 -13.61
N VAL A 297 4.03 2.41 -12.96
CA VAL A 297 3.01 2.05 -11.96
C VAL A 297 3.69 1.85 -10.63
N VAL A 298 3.11 2.39 -9.57
CA VAL A 298 3.72 2.46 -8.24
C VAL A 298 2.75 1.90 -7.22
N GLY A 299 3.10 0.80 -6.56
CA GLY A 299 2.30 0.14 -5.54
C GLY A 299 3.16 -0.31 -4.36
N HIS A 300 2.58 -0.78 -3.27
CA HIS A 300 3.39 -1.23 -2.12
C HIS A 300 3.87 -2.68 -2.31
N TYR A 301 2.95 -3.61 -2.61
CA TYR A 301 3.29 -5.02 -2.77
C TYR A 301 4.02 -5.32 -4.08
N PRO A 302 5.07 -6.16 -4.08
CA PRO A 302 5.77 -6.54 -5.30
C PRO A 302 4.94 -7.51 -6.16
N ILE A 303 4.95 -7.30 -7.49
CA ILE A 303 4.52 -8.34 -8.44
C ILE A 303 5.50 -9.50 -8.41
N TYR A 304 6.80 -9.18 -8.48
CA TYR A 304 7.88 -10.14 -8.32
C TYR A 304 8.85 -9.65 -7.26
N SER A 305 9.27 -10.59 -6.41
CA SER A 305 10.34 -10.43 -5.45
C SER A 305 10.89 -11.81 -5.12
N ILE A 306 12.17 -11.89 -4.80
CA ILE A 306 12.79 -13.13 -4.32
C ILE A 306 12.83 -13.22 -2.79
N SER A 307 12.44 -12.16 -2.08
CA SER A 307 12.71 -12.01 -0.65
C SER A 307 11.70 -12.74 0.23
N GLN A 308 11.41 -12.25 1.44
CA GLN A 308 10.67 -12.99 2.46
C GLN A 308 9.22 -13.22 2.05
N HIS A 309 8.59 -12.19 1.48
CA HIS A 309 7.20 -12.22 1.03
C HIS A 309 7.11 -12.81 -0.38
N GLY A 310 7.90 -12.28 -1.32
CA GLY A 310 7.97 -12.81 -2.69
C GLY A 310 6.85 -12.29 -3.60
N PRO A 311 6.49 -13.03 -4.68
CA PRO A 311 5.50 -12.57 -5.65
C PRO A 311 4.07 -12.48 -5.07
N THR A 312 3.38 -11.37 -5.30
CA THR A 312 1.98 -11.21 -4.89
C THR A 312 1.04 -11.78 -5.97
N ALA A 313 0.46 -12.96 -5.72
CA ALA A 313 -0.35 -13.69 -6.71
C ALA A 313 -1.49 -12.86 -7.31
N CYS A 314 -2.19 -12.07 -6.50
CA CYS A 314 -3.24 -11.13 -6.94
C CYS A 314 -2.73 -10.16 -8.04
N LEU A 315 -1.54 -9.58 -7.85
CA LEU A 315 -0.94 -8.64 -8.80
C LEU A 315 -0.32 -9.37 -10.01
N VAL A 316 0.30 -10.53 -9.82
CA VAL A 316 0.81 -11.38 -10.91
C VAL A 316 -0.31 -11.76 -11.88
N ASN A 317 -1.49 -12.08 -11.35
CA ASN A 317 -2.63 -12.53 -12.16
C ASN A 317 -3.38 -11.39 -12.84
N ARG A 318 -3.50 -10.22 -12.19
CA ARG A 318 -4.36 -9.12 -12.68
C ARG A 318 -3.61 -7.91 -13.20
N LEU A 319 -2.54 -7.48 -12.53
CA LEU A 319 -1.81 -6.25 -12.88
C LEU A 319 -0.76 -6.51 -13.96
N LYS A 320 0.09 -7.54 -13.80
CA LYS A 320 1.16 -7.86 -14.74
C LYS A 320 0.69 -7.94 -16.20
N PRO A 321 -0.42 -8.64 -16.54
CA PRO A 321 -0.89 -8.69 -17.93
C PRO A 321 -1.20 -7.30 -18.50
N LEU A 322 -1.73 -6.38 -17.67
CA LEU A 322 -2.00 -5.00 -18.09
C LEU A 322 -0.70 -4.21 -18.31
N LEU A 323 0.32 -4.41 -17.45
CA LEU A 323 1.61 -3.73 -17.60
C LEU A 323 2.27 -4.05 -18.95
N HIS A 324 2.27 -5.34 -19.33
CA HIS A 324 2.81 -5.77 -20.63
C HIS A 324 1.93 -5.29 -21.79
N LYS A 325 0.59 -5.38 -21.67
CA LYS A 325 -0.36 -4.91 -22.70
C LYS A 325 -0.19 -3.43 -23.05
N TYR A 326 0.10 -2.59 -22.06
CA TYR A 326 0.23 -1.14 -22.24
C TYR A 326 1.68 -0.64 -22.22
N HIS A 327 2.65 -1.55 -22.38
CA HIS A 327 4.09 -1.26 -22.48
C HIS A 327 4.64 -0.39 -21.33
N VAL A 328 4.23 -0.66 -20.10
CA VAL A 328 4.72 0.07 -18.91
C VAL A 328 6.23 -0.11 -18.77
N ASN A 329 6.97 0.98 -18.52
CA ASN A 329 8.42 0.92 -18.38
C ASN A 329 8.84 0.17 -17.13
N ALA A 330 8.25 0.53 -15.98
CA ALA A 330 8.52 -0.15 -14.73
C ALA A 330 7.33 -0.17 -13.78
N TYR A 331 7.22 -1.25 -13.01
CA TYR A 331 6.46 -1.33 -11.78
C TYR A 331 7.40 -1.15 -10.59
N MET A 332 7.08 -0.24 -9.68
CA MET A 332 7.89 0.08 -8.50
C MET A 332 7.14 -0.32 -7.23
N ALA A 333 7.81 -1.05 -6.36
CA ALA A 333 7.26 -1.58 -5.11
C ALA A 333 8.22 -1.49 -3.92
N GLY A 334 7.67 -1.63 -2.71
CA GLY A 334 8.40 -1.80 -1.45
C GLY A 334 8.12 -3.18 -0.85
N HIS A 335 7.70 -3.20 0.40
CA HIS A 335 7.22 -4.33 1.21
C HIS A 335 8.30 -5.35 1.57
N ASP A 336 8.97 -5.93 0.57
CA ASP A 336 10.15 -6.74 0.84
C ASP A 336 11.32 -5.81 1.14
N HIS A 337 11.95 -6.01 2.31
CA HIS A 337 12.98 -5.11 2.84
C HIS A 337 14.34 -5.23 2.12
N SER A 338 14.36 -5.12 0.80
CA SER A 338 15.53 -5.21 -0.06
C SER A 338 15.37 -4.25 -1.24
N ILE A 339 16.44 -4.06 -2.02
CA ILE A 339 16.38 -3.44 -3.34
C ILE A 339 16.59 -4.52 -4.41
N GLN A 340 15.74 -4.54 -5.44
CA GLN A 340 15.77 -5.57 -6.47
C GLN A 340 15.50 -4.99 -7.85
N HIS A 341 16.11 -5.60 -8.86
CA HIS A 341 15.74 -5.42 -10.26
C HIS A 341 15.42 -6.79 -10.86
N ILE A 342 14.18 -6.95 -11.30
CA ILE A 342 13.68 -8.13 -12.02
C ILE A 342 13.14 -7.62 -13.36
N SER A 343 13.48 -8.31 -14.45
CA SER A 343 13.10 -7.89 -15.80
C SER A 343 12.45 -9.04 -16.55
N THR A 344 11.28 -8.79 -17.15
CA THR A 344 10.58 -9.78 -17.98
C THR A 344 10.16 -9.17 -19.31
N SER A 345 10.21 -9.96 -20.37
CA SER A 345 9.74 -9.56 -21.70
C SER A 345 8.65 -10.50 -22.17
N GLU A 346 7.48 -9.96 -22.50
CA GLU A 346 6.34 -10.71 -23.03
C GLU A 346 5.78 -9.95 -24.23
N ASN A 347 5.50 -10.65 -25.34
CA ASN A 347 4.95 -10.07 -26.57
C ASN A 347 5.73 -8.84 -27.10
N GLY A 348 7.06 -8.87 -26.97
CA GLY A 348 7.93 -7.75 -27.39
C GLY A 348 7.93 -6.54 -26.45
N ALA A 349 7.21 -6.60 -25.32
CA ALA A 349 7.20 -5.58 -24.28
C ALA A 349 8.03 -6.03 -23.08
N THR A 350 9.09 -5.30 -22.78
CA THR A 350 9.87 -5.46 -21.53
C THR A 350 9.26 -4.58 -20.45
N VAL A 351 9.03 -5.17 -19.27
CA VAL A 351 8.62 -4.47 -18.06
C VAL A 351 9.66 -4.74 -16.97
N GLU A 352 10.14 -3.65 -16.36
CA GLU A 352 11.06 -3.73 -15.22
C GLU A 352 10.27 -3.73 -13.90
N TYR A 353 10.62 -4.62 -12.99
CA TYR A 353 10.03 -4.71 -11.66
C TYR A 353 11.09 -4.32 -10.65
N LEU A 354 10.88 -3.19 -9.99
CA LEU A 354 11.80 -2.60 -9.04
C LEU A 354 11.23 -2.76 -7.64
N VAL A 355 12.00 -3.39 -6.74
CA VAL A 355 11.69 -3.39 -5.30
C VAL A 355 12.64 -2.41 -4.63
N SER A 356 12.14 -1.55 -3.76
CA SER A 356 12.89 -0.53 -3.03
C SER A 356 12.43 -0.38 -1.58
N GLY A 357 12.28 -1.49 -0.86
CA GLY A 357 11.76 -1.50 0.53
C GLY A 357 12.83 -1.43 1.62
N ALA A 358 14.01 -0.88 1.30
CA ALA A 358 15.18 -0.98 2.18
C ALA A 358 15.49 0.31 2.97
N ALA A 359 14.56 1.26 3.04
CA ALA A 359 14.89 2.60 3.54
C ALA A 359 15.02 2.66 5.08
N SER A 360 14.23 1.90 5.85
CA SER A 360 14.34 1.86 7.33
C SER A 360 14.97 0.60 7.90
N ARG A 361 15.06 -0.48 7.12
CA ARG A 361 15.49 -1.81 7.55
C ARG A 361 15.81 -2.66 6.33
N THR A 362 16.54 -3.75 6.53
CA THR A 362 16.84 -4.67 5.42
C THR A 362 16.73 -6.14 5.80
N ASP A 363 16.37 -6.95 4.82
CA ASP A 363 16.39 -8.42 4.83
C ASP A 363 17.32 -8.94 3.73
N ARG A 364 17.99 -10.06 4.00
CA ARG A 364 18.79 -10.82 3.04
C ARG A 364 18.07 -12.05 2.49
N SER A 365 16.82 -12.26 2.88
CA SER A 365 16.01 -13.40 2.45
C SER A 365 15.99 -13.50 0.93
N THR A 366 16.17 -14.73 0.44
CA THR A 366 15.97 -15.12 -0.97
C THR A 366 15.00 -16.30 -1.05
N LYS A 367 14.07 -16.39 -0.08
CA LYS A 367 13.16 -17.51 0.14
C LYS A 367 12.31 -17.84 -1.08
N ASN A 368 11.99 -16.85 -1.91
CA ASN A 368 11.09 -16.98 -3.05
C ASN A 368 11.83 -16.87 -4.39
N MET A 369 13.14 -17.15 -4.44
CA MET A 369 13.96 -17.14 -5.67
C MET A 369 13.40 -18.05 -6.77
N ASP A 370 12.83 -19.18 -6.40
CA ASP A 370 12.24 -20.17 -7.30
C ASP A 370 10.82 -19.81 -7.79
N LYS A 371 10.23 -18.74 -7.25
CA LYS A 371 8.86 -18.30 -7.59
C LYS A 371 8.79 -17.19 -8.64
N ILE A 372 9.92 -16.70 -9.12
CA ILE A 372 9.99 -15.73 -10.21
C ILE A 372 10.40 -16.42 -11.52
N PRO A 373 10.13 -15.83 -12.71
CA PRO A 373 10.56 -16.41 -13.98
C PRO A 373 12.09 -16.63 -14.02
N SER A 374 12.53 -17.79 -14.51
CA SER A 374 13.96 -18.13 -14.57
C SER A 374 14.75 -17.08 -15.37
N GLY A 375 15.89 -16.64 -14.84
CA GLY A 375 16.76 -15.64 -15.48
C GLY A 375 16.24 -14.19 -15.47
N SER A 376 15.08 -13.94 -14.85
CA SER A 376 14.50 -12.59 -14.76
C SER A 376 15.17 -11.69 -13.72
N LEU A 377 15.68 -12.24 -12.62
CA LEU A 377 16.43 -11.48 -11.62
C LEU A 377 17.73 -10.94 -12.21
N LYS A 378 17.90 -9.62 -12.14
CA LYS A 378 19.10 -8.91 -12.60
C LYS A 378 19.96 -8.42 -11.44
N PHE A 379 19.34 -8.05 -10.33
CA PHE A 379 20.04 -7.55 -9.15
C PHE A 379 19.22 -7.70 -7.86
N HIS A 380 19.88 -7.92 -6.73
CA HIS A 380 19.30 -7.94 -5.39
C HIS A 380 20.35 -7.50 -4.35
N TYR A 381 19.93 -6.64 -3.41
CA TYR A 381 20.73 -6.22 -2.26
C TYR A 381 19.82 -5.98 -1.03
N PRO A 382 20.25 -6.30 0.20
CA PRO A 382 21.54 -6.90 0.55
C PRO A 382 21.61 -8.40 0.28
N SER A 383 22.78 -8.88 -0.15
CA SER A 383 23.07 -10.32 -0.25
C SER A 383 23.82 -10.82 1.00
N GLY A 384 23.74 -12.13 1.28
CA GLY A 384 24.53 -12.78 2.34
C GLY A 384 23.72 -13.66 3.31
N GLY A 385 24.40 -14.25 4.29
CA GLY A 385 23.83 -15.27 5.18
C GLY A 385 22.89 -14.76 6.28
N TRP A 386 21.96 -15.64 6.69
CA TRP A 386 20.84 -15.36 7.61
C TRP A 386 21.23 -14.74 8.96
N PHE A 387 22.41 -15.06 9.50
CA PHE A 387 22.85 -14.58 10.82
C PHE A 387 22.97 -13.05 10.90
N ARG A 388 23.25 -12.38 9.78
CA ARG A 388 23.28 -10.91 9.69
C ARG A 388 21.88 -10.29 9.57
N SER A 389 20.85 -11.08 9.25
CA SER A 389 19.49 -10.59 8.96
C SER A 389 18.74 -10.11 10.21
N MET A 390 18.96 -10.75 11.36
CA MET A 390 18.23 -10.42 12.60
C MET A 390 18.45 -8.97 13.06
N PHE A 391 19.70 -8.49 13.05
CA PHE A 391 20.00 -7.10 13.41
C PHE A 391 19.57 -6.11 12.31
N SER A 392 19.62 -6.52 11.04
CA SER A 392 19.21 -5.68 9.91
C SER A 392 17.71 -5.39 9.87
N GLN A 393 16.88 -6.36 10.27
CA GLN A 393 15.43 -6.21 10.39
C GLN A 393 15.00 -5.28 11.53
N LEU A 394 15.85 -5.11 12.56
CA LEU A 394 15.70 -4.10 13.61
C LEU A 394 16.21 -2.71 13.17
N GLY A 395 16.65 -2.57 11.92
CA GLY A 395 17.13 -1.30 11.38
C GLY A 395 18.62 -1.04 11.60
N PHE A 396 19.38 -1.97 12.18
CA PHE A 396 20.85 -1.94 12.22
C PHE A 396 21.44 -2.46 10.89
N SER A 397 21.13 -1.74 9.81
CA SER A 397 21.70 -1.97 8.48
C SER A 397 21.93 -0.64 7.77
N ASN A 398 22.77 -0.64 6.72
CA ASN A 398 23.03 0.59 5.97
C ASN A 398 21.76 1.13 5.29
N GLY A 399 20.72 0.32 5.15
CA GLY A 399 19.59 0.63 4.29
C GLY A 399 19.99 0.66 2.81
N ALA A 400 19.05 1.00 1.95
CA ALA A 400 19.27 1.20 0.53
C ALA A 400 18.10 1.96 -0.10
N PHE A 401 18.34 2.51 -1.30
CA PHE A 401 17.35 3.24 -2.08
C PHE A 401 17.70 3.20 -3.57
N ILE A 402 16.77 3.64 -4.42
CA ILE A 402 16.98 3.78 -5.86
C ILE A 402 16.86 5.26 -6.25
N SER A 403 17.74 5.73 -7.13
CA SER A 403 17.57 7.01 -7.83
C SER A 403 17.26 6.78 -9.30
N ALA A 404 16.41 7.63 -9.87
CA ALA A 404 16.13 7.65 -11.29
C ALA A 404 16.51 9.00 -11.91
N GLU A 405 17.03 8.97 -13.13
CA GLU A 405 17.26 10.12 -13.99
C GLU A 405 16.73 9.80 -15.39
N LEU A 406 15.70 10.53 -15.82
CA LEU A 406 15.11 10.36 -17.15
C LEU A 406 15.57 11.49 -18.05
N SER A 407 15.99 11.16 -19.26
CA SER A 407 16.15 12.08 -20.38
C SER A 407 15.08 11.80 -21.44
N SER A 408 15.04 12.58 -22.52
CA SER A 408 14.17 12.28 -23.66
C SER A 408 14.50 10.97 -24.40
N SER A 409 15.67 10.36 -24.13
CA SER A 409 16.19 9.20 -24.85
C SER A 409 16.41 7.96 -24.00
N ALA A 410 16.60 8.10 -22.69
CA ALA A 410 16.81 6.97 -21.78
C ALA A 410 16.49 7.33 -20.32
N GLY A 411 16.01 6.36 -19.56
CA GLY A 411 15.89 6.43 -18.11
C GLY A 411 16.99 5.62 -17.45
N GLN A 412 17.86 6.26 -16.67
CA GLN A 412 18.89 5.63 -15.86
C GLN A 412 18.38 5.39 -14.44
N PHE A 413 18.44 4.15 -13.98
CA PHE A 413 18.10 3.77 -12.61
C PHE A 413 19.37 3.28 -11.91
N ASN A 414 19.63 3.79 -10.72
CA ASN A 414 20.84 3.52 -9.94
C ASN A 414 20.45 3.08 -8.53
N PHE A 415 21.03 1.96 -8.10
CA PHE A 415 20.76 1.30 -6.84
C PHE A 415 21.90 1.57 -5.89
N TYR A 416 21.59 2.21 -4.76
CA TYR A 416 22.57 2.58 -3.77
C TYR A 416 22.32 1.83 -2.48
N ASP A 417 23.39 1.48 -1.75
CA ASP A 417 23.21 1.29 -0.31
C ASP A 417 23.01 2.64 0.38
N GLY A 418 22.58 2.65 1.64
CA GLY A 418 22.31 3.91 2.32
C GLY A 418 23.55 4.71 2.68
N GLN A 419 24.78 4.21 2.45
CA GLN A 419 25.99 5.03 2.55
C GLN A 419 26.30 5.79 1.24
N GLY A 420 25.53 5.53 0.18
CA GLY A 420 25.68 6.20 -1.11
C GLY A 420 26.57 5.45 -2.09
N ASP A 421 26.98 4.22 -1.77
CA ASP A 421 27.73 3.39 -2.70
C ASP A 421 26.81 2.86 -3.79
N LEU A 422 27.14 3.16 -5.05
CA LEU A 422 26.46 2.59 -6.21
C LEU A 422 26.73 1.08 -6.29
N LYS A 423 25.68 0.26 -6.17
CA LYS A 423 25.77 -1.20 -6.24
C LYS A 423 25.40 -1.75 -7.61
N TYR A 424 24.48 -1.09 -8.31
CA TYR A 424 23.97 -1.53 -9.60
C TYR A 424 23.30 -0.38 -10.35
N GLY A 425 23.24 -0.46 -11.66
CA GLY A 425 22.46 0.47 -12.47
C GLY A 425 22.05 -0.15 -13.80
N PHE A 426 20.91 0.29 -14.31
CA PHE A 426 20.39 -0.15 -15.61
C PHE A 426 19.71 1.01 -16.34
N ARG A 427 19.47 0.81 -17.64
CA ARG A 427 18.77 1.78 -18.50
C ARG A 427 17.50 1.18 -19.05
N THR A 428 16.43 1.97 -19.05
CA THR A 428 15.20 1.71 -19.81
C THR A 428 15.04 2.76 -20.91
N LEU A 429 14.37 2.41 -22.00
CA LEU A 429 14.08 3.33 -23.10
C LEU A 429 12.68 3.92 -22.93
N PRO A 430 12.42 5.15 -23.41
CA PRO A 430 11.05 5.63 -23.54
C PRO A 430 10.19 4.63 -24.32
N ARG A 431 8.90 4.57 -24.02
CA ARG A 431 7.94 3.79 -24.80
C ARG A 431 8.04 4.22 -26.25
N THR A 432 8.07 3.25 -27.16
CA THR A 432 7.90 3.55 -28.58
C THR A 432 6.54 4.20 -28.74
N LYS A 433 6.48 5.38 -29.38
CA LYS A 433 5.20 5.96 -29.79
C LYS A 433 4.59 4.96 -30.76
N SER A 434 3.65 4.14 -30.30
CA SER A 434 2.93 3.24 -31.17
C SER A 434 2.38 4.10 -32.30
N ALA A 435 2.80 3.81 -33.54
CA ALA A 435 2.08 4.30 -34.69
C ALA A 435 0.63 3.89 -34.45
N THR A 436 -0.26 4.89 -34.31
CA THR A 436 -1.69 4.69 -34.12
C THR A 436 -2.13 3.56 -35.03
N ILE A 437 -2.51 2.42 -34.48
CA ILE A 437 -3.30 1.45 -35.24
C ILE A 437 -4.67 2.12 -35.32
N ILE A 438 -4.89 2.79 -36.46
CA ILE A 438 -6.12 3.52 -36.80
C ILE A 438 -7.28 2.55 -36.88
#